data_AF-A0A7J0ENC7-F1
#
_entry.id   AF-A0A7J0ENC7-F1
#
_cell.length_a   1.000
_cell.length_b   1.000
_cell.length_c   1.000
_cell.angle_alpha   90.00
_cell.angle_beta   90.00
_cell.angle_gamma   90.00
#
_symmetry.space_group_name_H-M   'P 1'
#
loop_
_entity.id
_entity.type
_entity.pdbx_description
1 polymer ?
#
loop_
_entity_poly.entity_id
_entity_poly.type
_entity_poly.pdbx_seq_one_letter_code
_entity_poly.pdbx_strand_id
1 'polypeptide(L)'
;MVTMSLMCRLRDNIEELRRSLEPKENALEGVATITFGERAGGGIGIYLWCYFVELLFMLALSYTSWGRRRLKLLMLEDMRGLLQAADDKRQAAIAELSAKHQKVEMHVDTSDTKFRASAQIESLEAQLSDELADRSKATETISALQKKSPRLQRLDAASSGEAARFRAAMETVPFNVSQQILVVNHDVLDVDTVQIDLNCRKEKEKKSWEATTQALKTKWEVAESSCVRAEIQAAKMRSQLELELSVQGQLLSTRDAELKTAKEEINRLETEFSSYKARAHTLLQRKDAELAAARDNELLKEHEEALKEAEKEVQLVSTERDRAIQDLQDALANHSNELAARDEALSSAEQKIKSMQIKLTSADARYHSEKEAWEINLQNLEETWRLRCEALKAQKEVSPSPDLQKELEDLKLLYKKLKEEHDSFRDLADKLIEEKDKEISRLIDDNKNLRKSLELRPLNEQNYSYTAGTKAVPVTFATFQKQDAAYSSTSAAEQQILILARQQAQREEELAQSQRHILALQEEIEELERENRLHSQQEAMLKEEFRNMERSKKREGVDMTYLKNVILKLLQTGEVEALLPVVAMLLQFSPDEMQKCQQASRSSTDVPPSPASDTSGSGFSLFHRFSFS
;
A
#
# COMPACT_ATOMS: atom_id res chain seq x y z
N MET A 1 1.27 11.93 4.00
CA MET A 1 0.54 13.10 4.55
C MET A 1 -0.91 12.75 4.90
N VAL A 2 -1.74 12.32 3.94
CA VAL A 2 -3.15 11.91 4.18
C VAL A 2 -3.30 10.90 5.33
N THR A 3 -2.44 9.87 5.36
CA THR A 3 -2.38 8.83 6.40
C THR A 3 -2.26 9.37 7.83
N MET A 4 -1.44 10.41 8.05
CA MET A 4 -1.30 11.01 9.39
C MET A 4 -2.53 11.84 9.79
N SER A 5 -3.24 12.44 8.82
CA SER A 5 -4.50 13.16 9.11
C SER A 5 -5.58 12.19 9.58
N LEU A 6 -5.66 11.00 8.98
CA LEU A 6 -6.53 9.91 9.44
C LEU A 6 -6.17 9.41 10.85
N MET A 7 -4.88 9.17 11.13
CA MET A 7 -4.44 8.77 12.47
C MET A 7 -4.75 9.82 13.55
N CYS A 8 -4.64 11.12 13.25
CA CYS A 8 -5.06 12.16 14.19
C CYS A 8 -6.56 12.08 14.49
N ARG A 9 -7.42 12.11 13.46
CA ARG A 9 -8.88 12.05 13.64
C ARG A 9 -9.34 10.79 14.38
N LEU A 10 -8.72 9.63 14.12
CA LEU A 10 -9.00 8.39 14.83
C LEU A 10 -8.65 8.49 16.32
N ARG A 11 -7.49 9.04 16.66
CA ARG A 11 -7.09 9.31 18.06
C ARG A 11 -8.04 10.29 18.74
N ASP A 12 -8.37 11.40 18.08
CA ASP A 12 -9.21 12.45 18.66
C ASP A 12 -10.62 11.90 18.98
N ASN A 13 -11.20 11.09 18.08
CA ASN A 13 -12.47 10.38 18.31
C ASN A 13 -12.38 9.35 19.46
N ILE A 14 -11.25 8.67 19.64
CA ILE A 14 -11.04 7.70 20.74
C ILE A 14 -10.93 8.44 22.08
N GLU A 15 -10.22 9.57 22.14
CA GLU A 15 -10.10 10.39 23.34
C GLU A 15 -11.44 11.03 23.74
N GLU A 16 -12.29 11.42 22.76
CA GLU A 16 -13.66 11.90 23.01
C GLU A 16 -14.58 10.78 23.51
N LEU A 17 -14.53 9.58 22.91
CA LEU A 17 -15.26 8.40 23.40
C LEU A 17 -14.87 8.04 24.83
N ARG A 18 -13.57 8.13 25.17
CA ARG A 18 -13.05 7.87 26.52
C ARG A 18 -13.64 8.85 27.56
N ARG A 19 -13.59 10.16 27.28
CA ARG A 19 -14.22 11.20 28.13
C ARG A 19 -15.74 11.04 28.24
N SER A 20 -16.39 10.41 27.26
CA SER A 20 -17.83 10.10 27.31
C SER A 20 -18.17 8.87 28.17
N LEU A 21 -17.19 8.02 28.50
CA LEU A 21 -17.36 6.78 29.27
C LEU A 21 -16.95 6.97 30.74
N GLU A 22 -15.89 7.72 31.01
CA GLU A 22 -15.37 8.06 32.34
C GLU A 22 -16.46 8.50 33.37
N PRO A 23 -17.40 9.42 33.08
CA PRO A 23 -18.47 9.77 34.03
C PRO A 23 -19.52 8.65 34.25
N LYS A 24 -19.56 7.63 33.39
CA LYS A 24 -20.47 6.46 33.53
C LYS A 24 -19.82 5.34 34.35
N GLU A 25 -18.50 5.15 34.23
CA GLU A 25 -17.74 4.25 35.11
C GLU A 25 -17.80 4.76 36.56
N ASN A 26 -17.54 6.05 36.78
CA ASN A 26 -17.69 6.69 38.09
C ASN A 26 -19.11 6.55 38.69
N ALA A 27 -20.14 6.56 37.84
CA ALA A 27 -21.53 6.33 38.28
C ALA A 27 -21.79 4.85 38.64
N LEU A 28 -21.17 3.90 37.93
CA LEU A 28 -21.27 2.47 38.23
C LEU A 28 -20.53 2.09 39.52
N GLU A 29 -19.35 2.67 39.79
CA GLU A 29 -18.68 2.51 41.10
C GLU A 29 -19.51 3.06 42.26
N GLY A 30 -20.20 4.20 42.05
CA GLY A 30 -21.15 4.75 43.02
C GLY A 30 -22.31 3.79 43.32
N VAL A 31 -22.87 3.13 42.31
CA VAL A 31 -23.93 2.13 42.51
C VAL A 31 -23.39 0.85 43.16
N ALA A 32 -22.17 0.42 42.80
CA ALA A 32 -21.52 -0.75 43.40
C ALA A 32 -21.22 -0.55 44.90
N THR A 33 -20.72 0.63 45.29
CA THR A 33 -20.46 0.95 46.71
C THR A 33 -21.74 1.09 47.53
N ILE A 34 -22.80 1.71 46.98
CA ILE A 34 -24.11 1.79 47.67
C ILE A 34 -24.74 0.40 47.85
N THR A 35 -24.60 -0.51 46.88
CA THR A 35 -25.20 -1.86 46.96
C THR A 35 -24.43 -2.87 47.80
N PHE A 36 -23.13 -2.66 48.07
CA PHE A 36 -22.35 -3.47 49.02
C PHE A 36 -22.39 -2.98 50.47
N GLY A 37 -22.84 -1.75 50.72
CA GLY A 37 -22.76 -1.10 52.04
C GLY A 37 -23.74 -1.62 53.10
N GLU A 38 -24.89 -2.18 52.71
CA GLU A 38 -25.91 -2.66 53.65
C GLU A 38 -26.42 -4.08 53.33
N ARG A 39 -26.88 -4.77 54.40
CA ARG A 39 -27.72 -5.98 54.35
C ARG A 39 -27.04 -7.30 53.96
N ALA A 40 -25.90 -7.60 54.58
CA ALA A 40 -25.46 -8.98 54.82
C ALA A 40 -26.46 -9.71 55.76
N GLY A 41 -27.60 -10.18 55.23
CA GLY A 41 -28.64 -10.84 56.04
C GLY A 41 -29.95 -11.11 55.31
N GLY A 42 -30.01 -12.19 54.52
CA GLY A 42 -31.24 -12.74 53.96
C GLY A 42 -31.09 -13.31 52.55
N GLY A 43 -31.48 -14.57 52.34
CA GLY A 43 -31.29 -15.30 51.07
C GLY A 43 -31.97 -14.66 49.84
N ILE A 44 -32.97 -13.82 50.04
CA ILE A 44 -33.62 -13.01 48.99
C ILE A 44 -32.60 -12.10 48.27
N GLY A 45 -31.58 -11.61 48.98
CA GLY A 45 -30.53 -10.76 48.41
C GLY A 45 -29.67 -11.48 47.36
N ILE A 46 -29.44 -12.79 47.51
CA ILE A 46 -28.60 -13.56 46.58
C ILE A 46 -29.30 -13.70 45.22
N TYR A 47 -30.60 -13.99 45.21
CA TYR A 47 -31.39 -14.06 43.98
C TYR A 47 -31.47 -12.70 43.27
N LEU A 48 -31.72 -11.62 44.01
CA LEU A 48 -31.70 -10.26 43.46
C LEU A 48 -30.32 -9.88 42.90
N TRP A 49 -29.24 -10.30 43.56
CA TRP A 49 -27.88 -10.05 43.09
C TRP A 49 -27.56 -10.85 41.81
N CYS A 50 -27.94 -12.13 41.72
CA CYS A 50 -27.82 -12.90 40.48
C CYS A 50 -28.58 -12.25 39.32
N TYR A 51 -29.86 -11.88 39.51
CA TYR A 51 -30.63 -11.18 38.48
C TYR A 51 -30.03 -9.82 38.10
N PHE A 52 -29.43 -9.09 39.05
CA PHE A 52 -28.77 -7.82 38.77
C PHE A 52 -27.47 -8.02 37.97
N VAL A 53 -26.68 -9.06 38.27
CA VAL A 53 -25.47 -9.43 37.53
C VAL A 53 -25.80 -9.92 36.11
N GLU A 54 -26.84 -10.76 35.95
CA GLU A 54 -27.33 -11.17 34.62
C GLU A 54 -27.82 -9.98 33.79
N LEU A 55 -28.58 -9.06 34.42
CA LEU A 55 -29.07 -7.86 33.75
C LEU A 55 -27.91 -6.92 33.33
N LEU A 56 -26.90 -6.75 34.19
CA LEU A 56 -25.67 -6.02 33.86
C LEU A 56 -24.90 -6.68 32.70
N PHE A 57 -24.78 -8.00 32.69
CA PHE A 57 -24.10 -8.74 31.64
C PHE A 57 -24.85 -8.62 30.30
N MET A 58 -26.17 -8.75 30.30
CA MET A 58 -27.03 -8.51 29.13
C MET A 58 -26.93 -7.07 28.63
N LEU A 59 -26.89 -6.08 29.53
CA LEU A 59 -26.68 -4.67 29.18
C LEU A 59 -25.29 -4.44 28.55
N ALA A 60 -24.22 -5.05 29.09
CA ALA A 60 -22.87 -4.95 28.54
C ALA A 60 -22.75 -5.62 27.16
N LEU A 61 -23.34 -6.80 26.96
CA LEU A 61 -23.43 -7.47 25.65
C LEU A 61 -24.22 -6.62 24.66
N SER A 62 -25.35 -6.04 25.08
CA SER A 62 -26.14 -5.12 24.26
C SER A 62 -25.36 -3.86 23.87
N TYR A 63 -24.63 -3.24 24.82
CA TYR A 63 -23.85 -2.02 24.58
C TYR A 63 -22.64 -2.28 23.66
N THR A 64 -21.92 -3.39 23.83
CA THR A 64 -20.82 -3.77 22.92
C THR A 64 -21.31 -4.26 21.55
N SER A 65 -22.52 -4.81 21.45
CA SER A 65 -23.19 -5.11 20.18
C SER A 65 -23.61 -3.83 19.46
N TRP A 66 -24.24 -2.89 20.17
CA TRP A 66 -24.62 -1.57 19.65
C TRP A 66 -23.41 -0.74 19.22
N GLY A 67 -22.33 -0.73 20.02
CA GLY A 67 -21.06 -0.10 19.68
C GLY A 67 -20.45 -0.65 18.40
N ARG A 68 -20.39 -1.98 18.25
CA ARG A 68 -19.91 -2.63 17.01
C ARG A 68 -20.80 -2.34 15.81
N ARG A 69 -22.13 -2.32 15.96
CA ARG A 69 -23.07 -1.90 14.89
C ARG A 69 -22.87 -0.43 14.50
N ARG A 70 -22.70 0.47 15.48
CA ARG A 70 -22.49 1.90 15.26
C ARG A 70 -21.13 2.20 14.62
N LEU A 71 -20.07 1.49 15.00
CA LEU A 71 -18.75 1.58 14.35
C LEU A 71 -18.82 1.08 12.90
N LYS A 72 -19.50 -0.05 12.65
CA LYS A 72 -19.70 -0.57 11.29
C LYS A 72 -20.52 0.39 10.41
N LEU A 73 -21.55 1.03 10.97
CA LEU A 73 -22.29 2.10 10.26
C LEU A 73 -21.41 3.31 9.96
N LEU A 74 -20.62 3.79 10.93
CA LEU A 74 -19.71 4.92 10.74
C LEU A 74 -18.65 4.65 9.65
N MET A 75 -18.08 3.44 9.64
CA MET A 75 -17.15 2.99 8.60
C MET A 75 -17.82 2.88 7.21
N LEU A 76 -19.07 2.42 7.14
CA LEU A 76 -19.82 2.39 5.87
C LEU A 76 -20.16 3.80 5.35
N GLU A 77 -20.40 4.76 6.25
CA GLU A 77 -20.66 6.16 5.87
C GLU A 77 -19.38 6.86 5.40
N ASP A 78 -18.25 6.67 6.09
CA ASP A 78 -16.94 7.22 5.69
C ASP A 78 -16.45 6.60 4.36
N MET A 79 -16.60 5.28 4.18
CA MET A 79 -16.32 4.61 2.90
C MET A 79 -17.23 5.09 1.78
N ARG A 80 -18.52 5.38 2.05
CA ARG A 80 -19.44 5.99 1.09
C ARG A 80 -19.00 7.41 0.71
N GLY A 81 -18.60 8.22 1.68
CA GLY A 81 -18.07 9.57 1.46
C GLY A 81 -16.78 9.58 0.64
N LEU A 82 -15.87 8.63 0.90
CA LEU A 82 -14.64 8.44 0.13
C LEU A 82 -14.91 7.99 -1.31
N LEU A 83 -15.88 7.09 -1.53
CA LEU A 83 -16.32 6.68 -2.87
C LEU A 83 -16.93 7.86 -3.65
N GLN A 84 -17.85 8.60 -3.03
CA GLN A 84 -18.45 9.80 -3.64
C GLN A 84 -17.37 10.82 -4.02
N ALA A 85 -16.45 11.14 -3.11
CA ALA A 85 -15.35 12.06 -3.37
C ALA A 85 -14.30 11.54 -4.38
N ALA A 86 -14.35 10.26 -4.77
CA ALA A 86 -13.56 9.70 -5.85
C ALA A 86 -14.32 9.78 -7.19
N ASP A 87 -15.62 9.47 -7.22
CA ASP A 87 -16.46 9.64 -8.41
C ASP A 87 -16.64 11.11 -8.79
N ASP A 88 -16.78 12.03 -7.83
CA ASP A 88 -16.84 13.48 -8.09
C ASP A 88 -15.56 13.97 -8.79
N LYS A 89 -14.38 13.47 -8.36
CA LYS A 89 -13.10 13.76 -9.02
C LYS A 89 -13.01 13.13 -10.41
N ARG A 90 -13.53 11.91 -10.58
CA ARG A 90 -13.59 11.22 -11.88
C ARG A 90 -14.48 11.99 -12.85
N GLN A 91 -15.63 12.49 -12.40
CA GLN A 91 -16.52 13.35 -13.17
C GLN A 91 -15.88 14.69 -13.51
N ALA A 92 -15.17 15.33 -12.57
CA ALA A 92 -14.42 16.56 -12.83
C ALA A 92 -13.31 16.36 -13.88
N ALA A 93 -12.56 15.27 -13.80
CA ALA A 93 -11.53 14.93 -14.79
C ALA A 93 -12.13 14.62 -16.17
N ILE A 94 -13.28 13.94 -16.23
CA ILE A 94 -14.03 13.71 -17.48
C ILE A 94 -14.52 15.04 -18.08
N ALA A 95 -15.02 15.96 -17.26
CA ALA A 95 -15.46 17.28 -17.69
C ALA A 95 -14.29 18.18 -18.16
N GLU A 96 -13.12 18.07 -17.54
CA GLU A 96 -11.92 18.76 -18.01
C GLU A 96 -11.41 18.18 -19.33
N LEU A 97 -11.46 16.85 -19.50
CA LEU A 97 -11.10 16.18 -20.74
C LEU A 97 -12.09 16.48 -21.87
N SER A 98 -13.41 16.55 -21.61
CA SER A 98 -14.39 16.92 -22.63
C SER A 98 -14.28 18.41 -23.00
N ALA A 99 -14.03 19.31 -22.04
CA ALA A 99 -13.74 20.71 -22.32
C ALA A 99 -12.44 20.90 -23.13
N LYS A 100 -11.40 20.09 -22.85
CA LYS A 100 -10.18 20.03 -23.67
C LYS A 100 -10.45 19.48 -25.07
N HIS A 101 -11.27 18.44 -25.20
CA HIS A 101 -11.64 17.86 -26.49
C HIS A 101 -12.44 18.88 -27.33
N GLN A 102 -13.47 19.49 -26.77
CA GLN A 102 -14.26 20.54 -27.43
C GLN A 102 -13.39 21.76 -27.81
N LYS A 103 -12.40 22.12 -26.99
CA LYS A 103 -11.44 23.20 -27.33
C LYS A 103 -10.47 22.80 -28.45
N VAL A 104 -10.09 21.52 -28.55
CA VAL A 104 -9.30 20.99 -29.68
C VAL A 104 -10.15 20.92 -30.95
N GLU A 105 -11.40 20.47 -30.84
CA GLU A 105 -12.39 20.44 -31.93
C GLU A 105 -12.63 21.86 -32.50
N MET A 106 -12.83 22.85 -31.63
CA MET A 106 -12.91 24.27 -32.02
C MET A 106 -11.57 24.86 -32.55
N HIS A 107 -10.45 24.15 -32.37
CA HIS A 107 -9.17 24.47 -33.02
C HIS A 107 -8.94 23.69 -34.34
N VAL A 108 -9.65 22.57 -34.55
CA VAL A 108 -9.69 21.84 -35.83
C VAL A 108 -10.58 22.59 -36.82
N ASP A 109 -11.69 23.16 -36.37
CA ASP A 109 -12.54 24.12 -37.11
C ASP A 109 -11.90 25.53 -37.20
N THR A 110 -10.57 25.61 -37.41
CA THR A 110 -9.87 26.89 -37.58
C THR A 110 -10.15 27.53 -38.93
N SER A 111 -11.28 28.22 -38.99
CA SER A 111 -11.51 29.35 -39.90
C SER A 111 -10.29 30.28 -39.97
N ASP A 112 -9.62 30.56 -38.84
CA ASP A 112 -8.40 31.37 -38.77
C ASP A 112 -7.22 30.89 -39.62
N THR A 113 -6.96 29.58 -39.70
CA THR A 113 -5.84 29.06 -40.51
C THR A 113 -6.16 29.18 -41.99
N LYS A 114 -7.40 28.86 -42.36
CA LYS A 114 -7.92 28.96 -43.73
C LYS A 114 -8.06 30.42 -44.20
N PHE A 115 -8.48 31.33 -43.31
CA PHE A 115 -8.57 32.77 -43.56
C PHE A 115 -7.18 33.40 -43.72
N ARG A 116 -6.22 33.05 -42.86
CA ARG A 116 -4.82 33.53 -42.99
C ARG A 116 -4.15 33.01 -44.27
N ALA A 117 -4.43 31.77 -44.68
CA ALA A 117 -3.99 31.25 -45.96
C ALA A 117 -4.67 31.97 -47.14
N SER A 118 -5.99 32.21 -47.08
CA SER A 118 -6.74 32.94 -48.10
C SER A 118 -6.21 34.37 -48.28
N ALA A 119 -5.95 35.09 -47.18
CA ALA A 119 -5.39 36.44 -47.22
C ALA A 119 -3.95 36.48 -47.76
N GLN A 120 -3.16 35.42 -47.58
CA GLN A 120 -1.85 35.28 -48.22
C GLN A 120 -1.96 35.01 -49.73
N ILE A 121 -2.94 34.20 -50.16
CA ILE A 121 -3.21 33.96 -51.58
C ILE A 121 -3.68 35.26 -52.26
N GLU A 122 -4.68 35.95 -51.69
CA GLU A 122 -5.21 37.22 -52.19
C GLU A 122 -4.12 38.32 -52.25
N SER A 123 -3.21 38.36 -51.27
CA SER A 123 -2.04 39.26 -51.30
C SER A 123 -1.01 38.90 -52.39
N LEU A 124 -0.87 37.63 -52.76
CA LEU A 124 0.04 37.20 -53.83
C LEU A 124 -0.59 37.41 -55.21
N GLU A 125 -1.90 37.19 -55.35
CA GLU A 125 -2.66 37.49 -56.55
C GLU A 125 -2.66 39.00 -56.86
N ALA A 126 -2.79 39.85 -55.83
CA ALA A 126 -2.62 41.30 -55.98
C ALA A 126 -1.21 41.69 -56.47
N GLN A 127 -0.16 41.11 -55.88
CA GLN A 127 1.23 41.36 -56.30
C GLN A 127 1.50 40.91 -57.75
N LEU A 128 1.00 39.74 -58.15
CA LEU A 128 1.11 39.25 -59.53
C LEU A 128 0.33 40.13 -60.51
N SER A 129 -0.81 40.71 -60.10
CA SER A 129 -1.57 41.66 -60.91
C SER A 129 -0.80 42.97 -61.15
N ASP A 130 -0.19 43.53 -60.11
CA ASP A 130 0.65 44.73 -60.23
C ASP A 130 1.93 44.46 -61.04
N GLU A 131 2.62 43.31 -60.84
CA GLU A 131 3.75 42.91 -61.70
C GLU A 131 3.32 42.76 -63.17
N LEU A 132 2.15 42.19 -63.45
CA LEU A 132 1.62 42.10 -64.83
C LEU A 132 1.27 43.47 -65.41
N ALA A 133 0.77 44.41 -64.59
CA ALA A 133 0.50 45.78 -64.99
C ALA A 133 1.77 46.60 -65.25
N ASP A 134 2.85 46.40 -64.47
CA ASP A 134 4.14 47.04 -64.75
C ASP A 134 4.88 46.37 -65.91
N ARG A 135 4.72 45.06 -66.09
CA ARG A 135 5.24 44.33 -67.26
C ARG A 135 4.51 44.72 -68.55
N SER A 136 3.21 45.02 -68.49
CA SER A 136 2.49 45.56 -69.66
C SER A 136 2.96 46.97 -70.01
N LYS A 137 3.07 47.89 -69.04
CA LYS A 137 3.71 49.22 -69.20
C LYS A 137 5.14 49.12 -69.77
N ALA A 138 5.92 48.11 -69.34
CA ALA A 138 7.24 47.82 -69.90
C ALA A 138 7.15 47.38 -71.38
N THR A 139 6.22 46.51 -71.76
CA THR A 139 6.01 46.14 -73.17
C THR A 139 5.48 47.29 -74.03
N GLU A 140 4.66 48.18 -73.48
CA GLU A 140 4.19 49.39 -74.18
C GLU A 140 5.33 50.40 -74.39
N THR A 141 6.18 50.62 -73.40
CA THR A 141 7.37 51.49 -73.55
C THR A 141 8.41 50.90 -74.50
N ILE A 142 8.62 49.58 -74.50
CA ILE A 142 9.43 48.88 -75.52
C ILE A 142 8.81 49.05 -76.92
N SER A 143 7.49 48.93 -77.06
CA SER A 143 6.77 49.15 -78.32
C SER A 143 6.85 50.62 -78.80
N ALA A 144 6.83 51.57 -77.87
CA ALA A 144 7.01 52.99 -78.15
C ALA A 144 8.45 53.34 -78.55
N LEU A 145 9.45 52.60 -78.06
CA LEU A 145 10.85 52.70 -78.49
C LEU A 145 11.06 52.09 -79.87
N GLN A 146 10.47 50.92 -80.17
CA GLN A 146 10.50 50.32 -81.51
C GLN A 146 9.90 51.25 -82.58
N LYS A 147 8.83 51.98 -82.26
CA LYS A 147 8.23 53.00 -83.14
C LYS A 147 9.06 54.29 -83.31
N LYS A 148 10.22 54.43 -82.65
CA LYS A 148 11.06 55.66 -82.66
C LYS A 148 12.43 55.51 -83.34
N SER A 149 12.60 54.55 -84.28
CA SER A 149 13.85 54.36 -85.03
C SER A 149 13.83 54.79 -86.53
N PRO A 150 13.62 56.08 -86.89
CA PRO A 150 13.81 56.59 -88.26
C PRO A 150 15.18 57.29 -88.44
N ARG A 151 16.27 56.72 -87.92
CA ARG A 151 17.62 57.34 -88.01
C ARG A 151 18.59 56.68 -89.00
N LEU A 152 18.29 55.48 -89.50
CA LEU A 152 19.10 54.78 -90.51
C LEU A 152 18.78 55.20 -91.95
N GLN A 153 17.65 55.86 -92.22
CA GLN A 153 17.24 56.29 -93.57
C GLN A 153 17.66 57.75 -93.91
N ARG A 154 18.62 58.34 -93.18
CA ARG A 154 19.05 59.74 -93.35
C ARG A 154 20.53 59.92 -93.74
N LEU A 155 21.29 58.83 -93.91
CA LEU A 155 22.70 58.89 -94.30
C LEU A 155 22.91 58.67 -95.81
N ASP A 156 22.22 57.71 -96.42
CA ASP A 156 22.38 57.41 -97.86
C ASP A 156 21.99 58.58 -98.77
N ALA A 157 21.05 59.43 -98.34
CA ALA A 157 20.64 60.63 -99.05
C ALA A 157 21.71 61.74 -99.09
N ALA A 158 22.67 61.75 -98.15
CA ALA A 158 23.73 62.75 -98.11
C ALA A 158 24.82 62.47 -99.15
N SER A 159 25.19 61.19 -99.33
CA SER A 159 26.27 60.76 -100.23
C SER A 159 26.04 61.11 -101.71
N SER A 160 24.78 61.21 -102.14
CA SER A 160 24.43 61.50 -103.54
C SER A 160 24.58 62.99 -103.91
N GLY A 161 24.51 63.90 -102.92
CA GLY A 161 24.45 65.35 -103.15
C GLY A 161 25.77 66.02 -103.57
N GLU A 162 26.89 65.30 -103.50
CA GLU A 162 28.24 65.85 -103.71
C GLU A 162 28.82 65.47 -105.09
N ALA A 163 28.55 64.24 -105.56
CA ALA A 163 28.93 63.76 -106.90
C ALA A 163 28.28 64.59 -108.05
N ALA A 164 27.13 65.21 -107.79
CA ALA A 164 26.50 66.11 -108.75
C ALA A 164 27.24 67.46 -108.91
N ARG A 165 27.91 67.95 -107.87
CA ARG A 165 28.54 69.28 -107.85
C ARG A 165 29.84 69.32 -108.64
N PHE A 166 30.62 68.22 -108.60
CA PHE A 166 31.83 68.09 -109.40
C PHE A 166 31.58 68.01 -110.92
N ARG A 167 30.40 67.55 -111.35
CA ARG A 167 30.07 67.47 -112.80
C ARG A 167 29.70 68.83 -113.39
N ALA A 168 29.05 69.70 -112.61
CA ALA A 168 28.66 71.05 -113.04
C ALA A 168 29.83 72.06 -113.12
N ALA A 169 31.00 71.73 -112.55
CA ALA A 169 32.18 72.59 -112.50
C ALA A 169 33.25 72.29 -113.58
N MET A 170 32.95 71.39 -114.54
CA MET A 170 33.91 70.86 -115.50
C MET A 170 33.55 71.13 -116.98
N GLU A 171 32.44 71.82 -117.25
CA GLU A 171 31.95 72.13 -118.62
C GLU A 171 32.01 73.64 -118.97
N THR A 172 32.79 74.44 -118.25
CA THR A 172 32.96 75.88 -118.52
C THR A 172 34.43 76.25 -118.77
N VAL A 173 34.70 76.79 -119.98
CA VAL A 173 36.02 77.25 -120.48
C VAL A 173 36.98 76.07 -120.79
N PRO A 174 37.58 75.95 -122.01
CA PRO A 174 37.99 77.07 -122.88
C PRO A 174 37.48 77.03 -124.33
N PHE A 175 36.86 78.14 -124.74
CA PHE A 175 36.80 78.58 -126.14
C PHE A 175 36.82 80.11 -126.16
N ASN A 176 37.92 80.73 -126.65
CA ASN A 176 38.02 82.11 -127.17
C ASN A 176 39.49 82.60 -127.28
N VAL A 177 40.32 81.97 -128.12
CA VAL A 177 41.53 82.62 -128.70
C VAL A 177 41.74 82.09 -130.12
N SER A 178 41.18 82.77 -131.15
CA SER A 178 41.61 82.68 -132.57
C SER A 178 40.75 83.53 -133.54
N GLN A 179 40.67 84.86 -133.38
CA GLN A 179 40.26 85.74 -134.51
C GLN A 179 40.58 87.24 -134.29
N GLN A 180 41.79 87.68 -134.66
CA GLN A 180 42.26 89.05 -134.99
C GLN A 180 43.82 89.03 -135.00
N ILE A 181 44.58 89.76 -135.82
CA ILE A 181 44.32 90.87 -136.77
C ILE A 181 45.00 90.58 -138.15
N LEU A 182 44.45 91.15 -139.23
CA LEU A 182 45.04 91.34 -140.58
C LEU A 182 45.25 92.85 -140.81
N VAL A 183 46.11 93.30 -141.76
CA VAL A 183 46.42 94.72 -142.18
C VAL A 183 47.68 95.30 -141.45
N VAL A 184 48.78 95.85 -142.03
CA VAL A 184 49.18 96.34 -143.40
C VAL A 184 50.59 95.84 -143.83
N ASN A 185 50.82 95.84 -145.16
CA ASN A 185 52.02 95.71 -146.02
C ASN A 185 53.39 96.34 -145.62
N HIS A 186 54.45 95.89 -146.33
CA HIS A 186 55.78 96.51 -146.64
C HIS A 186 56.72 96.81 -145.43
N ASP A 187 58.04 96.59 -145.46
CA ASP A 187 58.99 96.30 -146.56
C ASP A 187 60.03 95.20 -146.22
N VAL A 188 60.44 94.46 -147.27
CA VAL A 188 61.80 93.94 -147.57
C VAL A 188 62.76 93.61 -146.40
N LEU A 189 62.76 92.35 -145.91
CA LEU A 189 63.95 91.44 -145.83
C LEU A 189 63.67 90.12 -145.06
N ASP A 190 64.30 89.04 -145.54
CA ASP A 190 64.61 87.73 -144.91
C ASP A 190 63.51 86.97 -144.10
N VAL A 191 63.05 85.83 -144.64
CA VAL A 191 61.89 85.05 -144.11
C VAL A 191 62.29 83.75 -143.40
N ASP A 192 63.40 83.11 -143.81
CA ASP A 192 63.69 81.73 -143.41
C ASP A 192 64.11 81.58 -141.93
N THR A 193 64.72 82.61 -141.34
CA THR A 193 65.17 82.61 -139.94
C THR A 193 64.00 82.53 -138.96
N VAL A 194 62.94 83.33 -139.17
CA VAL A 194 61.74 83.35 -138.31
C VAL A 194 61.00 82.01 -138.32
N GLN A 195 60.95 81.36 -139.49
CA GLN A 195 60.31 80.05 -139.65
C GLN A 195 61.08 78.93 -138.91
N ILE A 196 62.41 78.99 -138.89
CA ILE A 196 63.25 78.06 -138.12
C ILE A 196 63.01 78.23 -136.61
N ASP A 197 63.02 79.46 -136.10
CA ASP A 197 62.82 79.70 -134.66
C ASP A 197 61.40 79.35 -134.19
N LEU A 198 60.36 79.63 -135.00
CA LEU A 198 58.99 79.25 -134.69
C LEU A 198 58.83 77.72 -134.60
N ASN A 199 59.48 76.97 -135.50
CA ASN A 199 59.47 75.51 -135.47
C ASN A 199 60.33 74.95 -134.32
N CYS A 200 61.48 75.56 -134.04
CA CYS A 200 62.34 75.23 -132.89
C CYS A 200 61.58 75.42 -131.55
N ARG A 201 60.79 76.49 -131.44
CA ARG A 201 59.93 76.75 -130.28
C ARG A 201 58.80 75.72 -130.16
N LYS A 202 58.04 75.46 -131.24
CA LYS A 202 56.98 74.43 -131.25
C LYS A 202 57.50 73.05 -130.88
N GLU A 203 58.68 72.66 -131.37
CA GLU A 203 59.29 71.36 -131.07
C GLU A 203 59.83 71.28 -129.62
N LYS A 204 60.31 72.38 -129.04
CA LYS A 204 60.62 72.47 -127.60
C LYS A 204 59.36 72.37 -126.73
N GLU A 205 58.31 73.10 -127.09
CA GLU A 205 57.02 73.07 -126.38
C GLU A 205 56.40 71.67 -126.46
N LYS A 206 56.36 71.05 -127.66
CA LYS A 206 55.95 69.64 -127.86
C LYS A 206 56.75 68.68 -126.99
N LYS A 207 58.09 68.76 -126.99
CA LYS A 207 58.95 67.92 -126.13
C LYS A 207 58.69 68.13 -124.64
N SER A 208 58.30 69.34 -124.23
CA SER A 208 57.89 69.61 -122.85
C SER A 208 56.52 69.00 -122.51
N TRP A 209 55.57 68.97 -123.45
CA TRP A 209 54.28 68.29 -123.30
C TRP A 209 54.41 66.76 -123.32
N GLU A 210 55.27 66.21 -124.17
CA GLU A 210 55.62 64.78 -124.19
C GLU A 210 56.28 64.38 -122.86
N ALA A 211 57.27 65.14 -122.38
CA ALA A 211 57.94 64.89 -121.11
C ALA A 211 57.00 65.03 -119.89
N THR A 212 56.13 66.04 -119.84
CA THR A 212 55.17 66.18 -118.74
C THR A 212 54.09 65.10 -118.78
N THR A 213 53.61 64.71 -119.97
CA THR A 213 52.66 63.60 -120.13
C THR A 213 53.29 62.27 -119.71
N GLN A 214 54.55 62.01 -120.10
CA GLN A 214 55.28 60.81 -119.68
C GLN A 214 55.55 60.81 -118.18
N ALA A 215 55.91 61.95 -117.59
CA ALA A 215 56.09 62.09 -116.14
C ALA A 215 54.77 61.92 -115.37
N LEU A 216 53.64 62.39 -115.90
CA LEU A 216 52.30 62.16 -115.34
C LEU A 216 51.95 60.66 -115.41
N LYS A 217 52.17 60.03 -116.57
CA LYS A 217 51.91 58.60 -116.78
C LYS A 217 52.72 57.74 -115.82
N THR A 218 54.04 57.97 -115.68
CA THR A 218 54.86 57.20 -114.74
C THR A 218 54.47 57.43 -113.28
N LYS A 219 54.02 58.65 -112.90
CA LYS A 219 53.49 58.91 -111.55
C LYS A 219 52.17 58.18 -111.31
N TRP A 220 51.30 58.11 -112.32
CA TRP A 220 50.04 57.38 -112.26
C TRP A 220 50.28 55.86 -112.16
N GLU A 221 51.15 55.29 -112.99
CA GLU A 221 51.57 53.88 -112.93
C GLU A 221 52.18 53.51 -111.56
N VAL A 222 53.00 54.39 -110.98
CA VAL A 222 53.56 54.20 -109.62
C VAL A 222 52.48 54.27 -108.54
N ALA A 223 51.51 55.19 -108.65
CA ALA A 223 50.41 55.33 -107.71
C ALA A 223 49.44 54.14 -107.78
N GLU A 224 49.05 53.71 -108.98
CA GLU A 224 48.25 52.50 -109.24
C GLU A 224 48.95 51.25 -108.68
N SER A 225 50.23 51.06 -109.02
CA SER A 225 51.06 49.97 -108.50
C SER A 225 51.16 50.00 -106.96
N SER A 226 51.11 51.18 -106.34
CA SER A 226 51.09 51.31 -104.88
C SER A 226 49.71 51.04 -104.26
N CYS A 227 48.63 51.40 -104.95
CA CYS A 227 47.26 51.07 -104.56
C CYS A 227 47.04 49.55 -104.57
N VAL A 228 47.40 48.88 -105.68
CA VAL A 228 47.33 47.42 -105.82
C VAL A 228 48.17 46.70 -104.74
N ARG A 229 49.37 47.21 -104.41
CA ARG A 229 50.15 46.67 -103.28
C ARG A 229 49.42 46.82 -101.93
N ALA A 230 48.84 47.99 -101.65
CA ALA A 230 48.10 48.23 -100.41
C ALA A 230 46.85 47.34 -100.31
N GLU A 231 46.10 47.20 -101.41
CA GLU A 231 44.93 46.33 -101.52
C GLU A 231 45.28 44.85 -101.29
N ILE A 232 46.38 44.36 -101.86
CA ILE A 232 46.87 42.99 -101.64
C ILE A 232 47.24 42.77 -100.16
N GLN A 233 47.90 43.72 -99.50
CA GLN A 233 48.20 43.58 -98.07
C GLN A 233 46.93 43.66 -97.21
N ALA A 234 45.99 44.56 -97.53
CA ALA A 234 44.69 44.64 -96.86
C ALA A 234 43.82 43.38 -97.11
N ALA A 235 43.96 42.70 -98.25
CA ALA A 235 43.32 41.42 -98.52
C ALA A 235 43.95 40.29 -97.68
N LYS A 236 45.29 40.24 -97.59
CA LYS A 236 46.01 39.28 -96.72
C LYS A 236 45.64 39.45 -95.26
N MET A 237 45.66 40.68 -94.74
CA MET A 237 45.29 40.96 -93.34
C MET A 237 43.83 40.59 -93.05
N ARG A 238 42.89 40.88 -93.98
CA ARG A 238 41.49 40.43 -93.85
C ARG A 238 41.37 38.91 -93.81
N SER A 239 42.02 38.21 -94.75
CA SER A 239 41.98 36.74 -94.82
C SER A 239 42.59 36.08 -93.58
N GLN A 240 43.65 36.65 -93.00
CA GLN A 240 44.20 36.13 -91.74
C GLN A 240 43.30 36.41 -90.54
N LEU A 241 42.72 37.60 -90.42
CA LEU A 241 41.75 37.90 -89.36
C LEU A 241 40.48 37.03 -89.48
N GLU A 242 40.05 36.72 -90.69
CA GLU A 242 38.92 35.83 -90.97
C GLU A 242 39.24 34.37 -90.59
N LEU A 243 40.47 33.91 -90.81
CA LEU A 243 40.97 32.62 -90.31
C LEU A 243 41.00 32.59 -88.77
N GLU A 244 41.56 33.63 -88.14
CA GLU A 244 41.67 33.74 -86.68
C GLU A 244 40.29 33.82 -86.00
N LEU A 245 39.34 34.55 -86.58
CA LEU A 245 37.93 34.59 -86.14
C LEU A 245 37.25 33.21 -86.30
N SER A 246 37.52 32.49 -87.39
CA SER A 246 37.00 31.13 -87.60
C SER A 246 37.52 30.16 -86.54
N VAL A 247 38.82 30.21 -86.23
CA VAL A 247 39.45 29.40 -85.17
C VAL A 247 38.91 29.77 -83.78
N GLN A 248 38.72 31.07 -83.49
CA GLN A 248 38.09 31.49 -82.23
C GLN A 248 36.63 31.03 -82.13
N GLY A 249 35.86 31.08 -83.22
CA GLY A 249 34.48 30.58 -83.28
C GLY A 249 34.39 29.07 -83.03
N GLN A 250 35.29 28.27 -83.62
CA GLN A 250 35.40 26.84 -83.36
C GLN A 250 35.79 26.55 -81.90
N LEU A 251 36.74 27.31 -81.34
CA LEU A 251 37.16 27.17 -79.94
C LEU A 251 36.04 27.50 -78.96
N LEU A 252 35.30 28.58 -79.19
CA LEU A 252 34.11 28.95 -78.41
C LEU A 252 33.04 27.85 -78.50
N SER A 253 32.68 27.41 -79.71
CA SER A 253 31.71 26.33 -79.91
C SER A 253 32.13 25.03 -79.21
N THR A 254 33.43 24.75 -79.10
CA THR A 254 33.96 23.59 -78.37
C THR A 254 33.82 23.78 -76.87
N ARG A 255 34.17 24.95 -76.34
CA ARG A 255 34.01 25.30 -74.92
C ARG A 255 32.54 25.31 -74.49
N ASP A 256 31.63 25.81 -75.32
CA ASP A 256 30.19 25.80 -75.06
C ASP A 256 29.62 24.37 -75.01
N ALA A 257 30.11 23.47 -75.87
CA ALA A 257 29.74 22.05 -75.84
C ALA A 257 30.24 21.36 -74.56
N GLU A 258 31.50 21.57 -74.17
CA GLU A 258 32.07 21.06 -72.92
C GLU A 258 31.34 21.61 -71.69
N LEU A 259 31.04 22.92 -71.67
CA LEU A 259 30.31 23.58 -70.59
C LEU A 259 28.89 23.04 -70.47
N LYS A 260 28.25 22.70 -71.60
CA LYS A 260 26.95 22.02 -71.61
C LYS A 260 27.03 20.63 -71.00
N THR A 261 27.98 19.77 -71.43
CA THR A 261 28.08 18.41 -70.86
C THR A 261 28.45 18.42 -69.38
N ALA A 262 29.29 19.36 -68.94
CA ALA A 262 29.60 19.56 -67.53
C ALA A 262 28.36 19.95 -66.70
N LYS A 263 27.48 20.82 -67.22
CA LYS A 263 26.20 21.14 -66.58
C LYS A 263 25.25 19.94 -66.53
N GLU A 264 25.20 19.14 -67.59
CA GLU A 264 24.37 17.94 -67.64
C GLU A 264 24.81 16.91 -66.58
N GLU A 265 26.12 16.71 -66.38
CA GLU A 265 26.63 15.82 -65.32
C GLU A 265 26.48 16.42 -63.90
N ILE A 266 26.61 17.75 -63.72
CA ILE A 266 26.28 18.40 -62.44
C ILE A 266 24.82 18.17 -62.07
N ASN A 267 23.89 18.47 -62.98
CA ASN A 267 22.45 18.25 -62.77
C ASN A 267 22.16 16.78 -62.44
N ARG A 268 22.83 15.85 -63.12
CA ARG A 268 22.73 14.42 -62.84
C ARG A 268 23.17 14.10 -61.41
N LEU A 269 24.37 14.51 -61.02
CA LEU A 269 24.91 14.26 -59.67
C LEU A 269 24.05 14.90 -58.57
N GLU A 270 23.44 16.07 -58.82
CA GLU A 270 22.47 16.69 -57.91
C GLU A 270 21.20 15.84 -57.75
N THR A 271 20.68 15.23 -58.82
CA THR A 271 19.54 14.29 -58.72
C THR A 271 19.92 12.98 -58.03
N GLU A 272 21.11 12.43 -58.30
CA GLU A 272 21.61 11.21 -57.65
C GLU A 272 21.85 11.44 -56.14
N PHE A 273 22.41 12.59 -55.75
CA PHE A 273 22.59 13.00 -54.36
C PHE A 273 21.25 13.27 -53.66
N SER A 274 20.29 13.93 -54.33
CA SER A 274 18.94 14.14 -53.80
C SER A 274 18.20 12.82 -53.57
N SER A 275 18.33 11.87 -54.50
CA SER A 275 17.83 10.50 -54.37
C SER A 275 18.50 9.75 -53.21
N TYR A 276 19.81 9.88 -53.05
CA TYR A 276 20.54 9.31 -51.92
C TYR A 276 20.07 9.89 -50.57
N LYS A 277 19.94 11.22 -50.46
CA LYS A 277 19.43 11.89 -49.26
C LYS A 277 18.01 11.44 -48.91
N ALA A 278 17.12 11.32 -49.89
CA ALA A 278 15.78 10.80 -49.68
C ALA A 278 15.80 9.36 -49.13
N ARG A 279 16.55 8.44 -49.79
CA ARG A 279 16.71 7.06 -49.32
C ARG A 279 17.29 6.97 -47.91
N ALA A 280 18.27 7.81 -47.59
CA ALA A 280 18.88 7.87 -46.25
C ALA A 280 17.87 8.30 -45.18
N HIS A 281 17.06 9.34 -45.43
CA HIS A 281 16.00 9.75 -44.51
C HIS A 281 14.93 8.66 -44.35
N THR A 282 14.49 8.01 -45.43
CA THR A 282 13.51 6.91 -45.34
C THR A 282 14.06 5.71 -44.56
N LEU A 283 15.35 5.38 -44.71
CA LEU A 283 15.99 4.30 -43.96
C LEU A 283 16.13 4.65 -42.47
N LEU A 284 16.51 5.90 -42.15
CA LEU A 284 16.58 6.38 -40.77
C LEU A 284 15.20 6.34 -40.10
N GLN A 285 14.19 6.96 -40.72
CA GLN A 285 12.81 6.99 -40.21
C GLN A 285 12.23 5.58 -40.03
N ARG A 286 12.57 4.65 -40.93
CA ARG A 286 12.22 3.23 -40.79
C ARG A 286 12.91 2.59 -39.58
N LYS A 287 14.18 2.91 -39.32
CA LYS A 287 14.89 2.39 -38.13
C LYS A 287 14.38 2.99 -36.83
N ASP A 288 14.02 4.27 -36.83
CA ASP A 288 13.37 4.92 -35.67
C ASP A 288 12.01 4.27 -35.37
N ALA A 289 11.22 3.96 -36.40
CA ALA A 289 9.95 3.23 -36.27
C ALA A 289 10.13 1.77 -35.82
N GLU A 290 11.13 1.05 -36.35
CA GLU A 290 11.48 -0.31 -35.92
C GLU A 290 11.95 -0.33 -34.45
N LEU A 291 12.67 0.70 -33.98
CA LEU A 291 13.09 0.85 -32.58
C LEU A 291 11.93 1.27 -31.64
N ALA A 292 10.99 2.10 -32.11
CA ALA A 292 9.78 2.42 -31.36
C ALA A 292 8.91 1.16 -31.15
N ALA A 293 8.60 0.45 -32.24
CA ALA A 293 7.81 -0.78 -32.19
C ALA A 293 8.47 -1.90 -31.36
N ALA A 294 9.80 -1.93 -31.28
CA ALA A 294 10.53 -2.84 -30.39
C ALA A 294 10.30 -2.52 -28.90
N ARG A 295 10.37 -1.24 -28.52
CA ARG A 295 10.10 -0.78 -27.14
C ARG A 295 8.63 -0.97 -26.75
N ASP A 296 7.71 -0.68 -27.65
CA ASP A 296 6.28 -0.88 -27.41
C ASP A 296 5.96 -2.36 -27.17
N ASN A 297 6.64 -3.27 -27.87
CA ASN A 297 6.55 -4.73 -27.70
C ASN A 297 7.20 -5.21 -26.38
N GLU A 298 8.30 -4.58 -25.96
CA GLU A 298 8.95 -4.83 -24.67
C GLU A 298 8.05 -4.41 -23.49
N LEU A 299 7.48 -3.20 -23.53
CA LEU A 299 6.50 -2.72 -22.55
C LEU A 299 5.21 -3.57 -22.51
N LEU A 300 4.73 -4.02 -23.68
CA LEU A 300 3.58 -4.94 -23.74
C LEU A 300 3.88 -6.28 -23.05
N LYS A 301 5.11 -6.81 -23.16
CA LYS A 301 5.51 -8.02 -22.43
C LYS A 301 5.62 -7.80 -20.93
N GLU A 302 6.22 -6.69 -20.49
CA GLU A 302 6.26 -6.33 -19.07
C GLU A 302 4.85 -6.24 -18.48
N HIS A 303 3.89 -5.65 -19.21
CA HIS A 303 2.49 -5.60 -18.80
C HIS A 303 1.79 -6.96 -18.85
N GLU A 304 2.05 -7.80 -19.86
CA GLU A 304 1.54 -9.17 -19.91
C GLU A 304 2.07 -10.04 -18.76
N GLU A 305 3.35 -9.92 -18.40
CA GLU A 305 3.97 -10.69 -17.32
C GLU A 305 3.49 -10.21 -15.94
N ALA A 306 3.40 -8.90 -15.72
CA ALA A 306 2.78 -8.34 -14.51
C ALA A 306 1.31 -8.75 -14.36
N LEU A 307 0.54 -8.80 -15.46
CA LEU A 307 -0.85 -9.24 -15.45
C LEU A 307 -0.96 -10.75 -15.15
N LYS A 308 -0.10 -11.59 -15.74
CA LYS A 308 -0.03 -13.04 -15.45
C LYS A 308 0.36 -13.32 -14.00
N GLU A 309 1.19 -12.48 -13.37
CA GLU A 309 1.50 -12.62 -11.94
C GLU A 309 0.32 -12.21 -11.06
N ALA A 310 -0.31 -11.07 -11.35
CA ALA A 310 -1.52 -10.64 -10.64
C ALA A 310 -2.68 -11.66 -10.77
N GLU A 311 -2.82 -12.32 -11.92
CA GLU A 311 -3.77 -13.43 -12.11
C GLU A 311 -3.44 -14.64 -11.22
N LYS A 312 -2.16 -14.98 -11.02
CA LYS A 312 -1.73 -16.03 -10.08
C LYS A 312 -2.02 -15.66 -8.63
N GLU A 313 -1.71 -14.42 -8.22
CA GLU A 313 -2.00 -13.93 -6.86
C GLU A 313 -3.51 -13.98 -6.57
N VAL A 314 -4.34 -13.51 -7.51
CA VAL A 314 -5.81 -13.57 -7.39
C VAL A 314 -6.31 -15.02 -7.36
N GLN A 315 -5.73 -15.94 -8.14
CA GLN A 315 -6.06 -17.36 -8.06
C GLN A 315 -5.72 -17.95 -6.69
N LEU A 316 -4.50 -17.73 -6.17
CA LEU A 316 -4.08 -18.20 -4.85
C LEU A 316 -5.02 -17.68 -3.75
N VAL A 317 -5.24 -16.36 -3.68
CA VAL A 317 -6.15 -15.73 -2.71
C VAL A 317 -7.59 -16.25 -2.85
N SER A 318 -8.06 -16.57 -4.06
CA SER A 318 -9.37 -17.19 -4.24
C SER A 318 -9.43 -18.62 -3.66
N THR A 319 -8.39 -19.44 -3.83
CA THR A 319 -8.36 -20.79 -3.22
C THR A 319 -8.23 -20.77 -1.70
N GLU A 320 -7.56 -19.76 -1.13
CA GLU A 320 -7.46 -19.57 0.32
C GLU A 320 -8.78 -19.07 0.91
N ARG A 321 -9.45 -18.13 0.23
CA ARG A 321 -10.82 -17.70 0.57
C ARG A 321 -11.78 -18.89 0.56
N ASP A 322 -11.73 -19.73 -0.46
CA ASP A 322 -12.68 -20.84 -0.63
C ASP A 322 -12.42 -21.96 0.38
N ARG A 323 -11.15 -22.20 0.76
CA ARG A 323 -10.79 -23.04 1.91
C ARG A 323 -11.37 -22.49 3.22
N ALA A 324 -11.14 -21.22 3.52
CA ALA A 324 -11.66 -20.58 4.74
C ALA A 324 -13.20 -20.54 4.77
N ILE A 325 -13.87 -20.46 3.63
CA ILE A 325 -15.33 -20.61 3.53
C ILE A 325 -15.77 -22.04 3.87
N GLN A 326 -15.06 -23.07 3.40
CA GLN A 326 -15.35 -24.47 3.75
C GLN A 326 -15.12 -24.73 5.24
N ASP A 327 -13.97 -24.29 5.79
CA ASP A 327 -13.63 -24.45 7.21
C ASP A 327 -14.72 -23.82 8.13
N LEU A 328 -15.26 -22.67 7.73
CA LEU A 328 -16.37 -22.01 8.44
C LEU A 328 -17.72 -22.74 8.26
N GLN A 329 -17.99 -23.34 7.10
CA GLN A 329 -19.19 -24.16 6.89
C GLN A 329 -19.15 -25.44 7.73
N ASP A 330 -18.00 -26.10 7.79
CA ASP A 330 -17.80 -27.32 8.59
C ASP A 330 -17.89 -27.02 10.09
N ALA A 331 -17.32 -25.90 10.55
CA ALA A 331 -17.50 -25.42 11.92
C ALA A 331 -18.97 -25.11 12.27
N LEU A 332 -19.72 -24.47 11.35
CA LEU A 332 -21.15 -24.21 11.54
C LEU A 332 -21.97 -25.50 11.57
N ALA A 333 -21.65 -26.48 10.73
CA ALA A 333 -22.30 -27.80 10.73
C ALA A 333 -22.04 -28.53 12.06
N ASN A 334 -20.80 -28.52 12.56
CA ASN A 334 -20.45 -29.11 13.85
C ASN A 334 -21.22 -28.47 15.01
N HIS A 335 -21.26 -27.13 15.10
CA HIS A 335 -22.05 -26.45 16.13
C HIS A 335 -23.56 -26.68 16.00
N SER A 336 -24.09 -26.79 14.77
CA SER A 336 -25.49 -27.18 14.55
C SER A 336 -25.79 -28.58 15.08
N ASN A 337 -24.87 -29.54 14.89
CA ASN A 337 -25.00 -30.90 15.41
C ASN A 337 -24.91 -30.93 16.95
N GLU A 338 -23.99 -30.16 17.54
CA GLU A 338 -23.91 -30.02 19.01
C GLU A 338 -25.20 -29.42 19.61
N LEU A 339 -25.79 -28.41 18.95
CA LEU A 339 -27.03 -27.78 19.41
C LEU A 339 -28.20 -28.78 19.36
N ALA A 340 -28.36 -29.52 18.27
CA ALA A 340 -29.37 -30.56 18.16
C ALA A 340 -29.22 -31.64 19.26
N ALA A 341 -27.99 -32.05 19.58
CA ALA A 341 -27.71 -33.00 20.67
C ALA A 341 -28.02 -32.41 22.07
N ARG A 342 -27.78 -31.10 22.27
CA ARG A 342 -28.16 -30.40 23.51
C ARG A 342 -29.68 -30.29 23.65
N ASP A 343 -30.40 -30.01 22.57
CA ASP A 343 -31.87 -29.91 22.56
C ASP A 343 -32.54 -31.27 22.82
N GLU A 344 -32.01 -32.37 22.25
CA GLU A 344 -32.49 -33.73 22.56
C GLU A 344 -32.24 -34.11 24.02
N ALA A 345 -31.04 -33.81 24.55
CA ALA A 345 -30.72 -34.04 25.95
C ALA A 345 -31.61 -33.22 26.91
N LEU A 346 -31.90 -31.95 26.56
CA LEU A 346 -32.80 -31.07 27.31
C LEU A 346 -34.25 -31.60 27.27
N SER A 347 -34.74 -32.03 26.12
CA SER A 347 -36.06 -32.67 25.98
C SER A 347 -36.17 -33.94 26.83
N SER A 348 -35.13 -34.77 26.85
CA SER A 348 -35.04 -35.95 27.74
C SER A 348 -35.06 -35.56 29.22
N ALA A 349 -34.38 -34.48 29.61
CA ALA A 349 -34.38 -33.96 30.98
C ALA A 349 -35.76 -33.42 31.38
N GLU A 350 -36.43 -32.63 30.52
CA GLU A 350 -37.79 -32.16 30.73
C GLU A 350 -38.78 -33.31 30.93
N GLN A 351 -38.70 -34.36 30.11
CA GLN A 351 -39.57 -35.54 30.24
C GLN A 351 -39.37 -36.24 31.60
N LYS A 352 -38.12 -36.35 32.07
CA LYS A 352 -37.80 -36.88 33.40
C LYS A 352 -38.36 -36.00 34.52
N ILE A 353 -38.22 -34.68 34.42
CA ILE A 353 -38.77 -33.70 35.38
C ILE A 353 -40.30 -33.80 35.43
N LYS A 354 -40.98 -33.81 34.27
CA LYS A 354 -42.44 -33.96 34.17
C LYS A 354 -42.90 -35.29 34.77
N SER A 355 -42.16 -36.39 34.55
CA SER A 355 -42.44 -37.69 35.19
C SER A 355 -42.27 -37.66 36.71
N MET A 356 -41.22 -36.99 37.22
CA MET A 356 -41.00 -36.82 38.67
C MET A 356 -42.09 -35.94 39.30
N GLN A 357 -42.52 -34.87 38.61
CA GLN A 357 -43.58 -33.98 39.09
C GLN A 357 -44.93 -34.70 39.20
N ILE A 358 -45.27 -35.57 38.24
CA ILE A 358 -46.48 -36.42 38.32
C ILE A 358 -46.38 -37.43 39.48
N LYS A 359 -45.19 -37.98 39.76
CA LYS A 359 -44.96 -38.86 40.92
C LYS A 359 -45.07 -38.11 42.25
N LEU A 360 -44.64 -36.85 42.29
CA LEU A 360 -44.76 -35.98 43.46
C LEU A 360 -46.23 -35.63 43.74
N THR A 361 -46.97 -35.09 42.76
CA THR A 361 -48.38 -34.72 42.97
C THR A 361 -49.27 -35.92 43.31
N SER A 362 -48.97 -37.11 42.78
CA SER A 362 -49.65 -38.36 43.16
C SER A 362 -49.18 -38.96 44.49
N ALA A 363 -48.06 -38.51 45.07
CA ALA A 363 -47.71 -38.77 46.46
C ALA A 363 -48.40 -37.77 47.39
N ASP A 364 -48.38 -36.48 47.07
CA ASP A 364 -49.04 -35.42 47.83
C ASP A 364 -50.55 -35.68 47.95
N ALA A 365 -51.22 -36.03 46.84
CA ALA A 365 -52.64 -36.37 46.84
C ALA A 365 -52.96 -37.59 47.74
N ARG A 366 -52.08 -38.61 47.77
CA ARG A 366 -52.22 -39.75 48.69
C ARG A 366 -52.07 -39.31 50.14
N TYR A 367 -51.02 -38.55 50.47
CA TYR A 367 -50.81 -38.03 51.82
C TYR A 367 -51.95 -37.14 52.31
N HIS A 368 -52.57 -36.34 51.44
CA HIS A 368 -53.77 -35.56 51.79
C HIS A 368 -54.97 -36.49 52.07
N SER A 369 -55.26 -37.45 51.18
CA SER A 369 -56.37 -38.40 51.39
C SER A 369 -56.18 -39.29 52.63
N GLU A 370 -54.94 -39.65 52.97
CA GLU A 370 -54.60 -40.38 54.19
C GLU A 370 -54.76 -39.49 55.43
N LYS A 371 -54.27 -38.24 55.39
CA LYS A 371 -54.49 -37.26 56.48
C LYS A 371 -55.98 -37.05 56.74
N GLU A 372 -56.78 -36.84 55.69
CA GLU A 372 -58.23 -36.67 55.80
C GLU A 372 -58.91 -37.92 56.40
N ALA A 373 -58.50 -39.12 56.01
CA ALA A 373 -58.99 -40.35 56.61
C ALA A 373 -58.62 -40.50 58.10
N TRP A 374 -57.39 -40.14 58.50
CA TRP A 374 -56.97 -40.11 59.90
C TRP A 374 -57.73 -39.04 60.71
N GLU A 375 -57.99 -37.88 60.12
CA GLU A 375 -58.72 -36.77 60.74
C GLU A 375 -60.20 -37.12 60.97
N ILE A 376 -60.85 -37.77 60.00
CA ILE A 376 -62.21 -38.33 60.13
C ILE A 376 -62.24 -39.44 61.20
N ASN A 377 -61.26 -40.36 61.20
CA ASN A 377 -61.18 -41.42 62.21
C ASN A 377 -60.99 -40.87 63.64
N LEU A 378 -60.21 -39.79 63.80
CA LEU A 378 -60.05 -39.11 65.08
C LEU A 378 -61.36 -38.44 65.53
N GLN A 379 -62.05 -37.72 64.63
CA GLN A 379 -63.35 -37.10 64.93
C GLN A 379 -64.40 -38.14 65.35
N ASN A 380 -64.49 -39.27 64.63
CA ASN A 380 -65.38 -40.39 64.99
C ASN A 380 -65.06 -40.97 66.38
N LEU A 381 -63.77 -41.06 66.74
CA LEU A 381 -63.33 -41.52 68.05
C LEU A 381 -63.69 -40.52 69.15
N GLU A 382 -63.45 -39.22 68.91
CA GLU A 382 -63.80 -38.13 69.84
C GLU A 382 -65.32 -38.03 70.07
N GLU A 383 -66.13 -38.18 69.02
CA GLU A 383 -67.59 -38.22 69.13
C GLU A 383 -68.06 -39.45 69.91
N THR A 384 -67.48 -40.63 69.64
CA THR A 384 -67.77 -41.85 70.41
C THR A 384 -67.45 -41.69 71.90
N TRP A 385 -66.31 -41.08 72.25
CA TRP A 385 -65.97 -40.79 73.65
C TRP A 385 -66.84 -39.69 74.27
N ARG A 386 -67.23 -38.67 73.50
CA ARG A 386 -68.15 -37.60 73.91
C ARG A 386 -69.52 -38.18 74.29
N LEU A 387 -70.13 -38.96 73.40
CA LEU A 387 -71.40 -39.65 73.63
C LEU A 387 -71.31 -40.61 74.82
N ARG A 388 -70.19 -41.31 75.01
CA ARG A 388 -69.97 -42.15 76.20
C ARG A 388 -69.88 -41.32 77.50
N CYS A 389 -69.20 -40.17 77.46
CA CYS A 389 -69.12 -39.27 78.61
C CYS A 389 -70.48 -38.62 78.93
N GLU A 390 -71.28 -38.30 77.92
CA GLU A 390 -72.65 -37.78 78.07
C GLU A 390 -73.59 -38.85 78.62
N ALA A 391 -73.50 -40.10 78.15
CA ALA A 391 -74.25 -41.22 78.71
C ALA A 391 -73.88 -41.51 80.18
N LEU A 392 -72.59 -41.40 80.56
CA LEU A 392 -72.16 -41.53 81.96
C LEU A 392 -72.62 -40.36 82.84
N LYS A 393 -72.66 -39.13 82.32
CA LYS A 393 -73.27 -37.98 83.02
C LYS A 393 -74.77 -38.20 83.21
N ALA A 394 -75.48 -38.60 82.15
CA ALA A 394 -76.91 -38.89 82.20
C ALA A 394 -77.25 -40.01 83.19
N GLN A 395 -76.45 -41.10 83.25
CA GLN A 395 -76.62 -42.13 84.28
C GLN A 395 -76.45 -41.57 85.70
N LYS A 396 -75.44 -40.72 85.92
CA LYS A 396 -75.20 -40.07 87.22
C LYS A 396 -76.33 -39.11 87.62
N GLU A 397 -76.93 -38.40 86.67
CA GLU A 397 -78.02 -37.44 86.92
C GLU A 397 -79.41 -38.10 87.01
N VAL A 398 -79.63 -39.22 86.33
CA VAL A 398 -80.87 -40.02 86.41
C VAL A 398 -80.87 -40.98 87.60
N SER A 399 -79.70 -41.35 88.12
CA SER A 399 -79.56 -42.16 89.34
C SER A 399 -78.63 -41.53 90.39
N PRO A 400 -79.05 -40.41 91.02
CA PRO A 400 -78.54 -40.02 92.33
C PRO A 400 -79.06 -41.06 93.34
N SER A 401 -78.35 -42.20 93.45
CA SER A 401 -78.75 -43.30 94.33
C SER A 401 -78.92 -42.77 95.76
N PRO A 402 -80.15 -42.76 96.30
CA PRO A 402 -80.43 -42.10 97.57
C PRO A 402 -79.71 -42.81 98.72
N ASP A 403 -79.47 -44.12 98.58
CA ASP A 403 -78.68 -44.91 99.52
C ASP A 403 -77.22 -44.42 99.57
N LEU A 404 -76.54 -44.23 98.43
CA LEU A 404 -75.15 -43.76 98.41
C LEU A 404 -74.98 -42.35 98.99
N GLN A 405 -75.94 -41.45 98.74
CA GLN A 405 -75.88 -40.11 99.33
C GLN A 405 -76.24 -40.11 100.82
N LYS A 406 -77.12 -41.00 101.26
CA LYS A 406 -77.45 -41.21 102.67
C LYS A 406 -76.30 -41.87 103.44
N GLU A 407 -75.70 -42.94 102.90
CA GLU A 407 -74.51 -43.61 103.43
C GLU A 407 -73.35 -42.62 103.63
N LEU A 408 -73.17 -41.67 102.71
CA LEU A 408 -72.14 -40.63 102.84
C LEU A 408 -72.41 -39.69 104.03
N GLU A 409 -73.66 -39.27 104.27
CA GLU A 409 -74.01 -38.43 105.43
C GLU A 409 -74.02 -39.22 106.75
N ASP A 410 -74.51 -40.47 106.75
CA ASP A 410 -74.46 -41.37 107.90
C ASP A 410 -73.00 -41.68 108.29
N LEU A 411 -72.10 -41.88 107.33
CA LEU A 411 -70.66 -42.08 107.56
C LEU A 411 -69.97 -40.80 108.05
N LYS A 412 -70.33 -39.62 107.54
CA LYS A 412 -69.87 -38.33 108.10
C LYS A 412 -70.32 -38.15 109.55
N LEU A 413 -71.57 -38.51 109.86
CA LEU A 413 -72.12 -38.42 111.22
C LEU A 413 -71.41 -39.37 112.18
N LEU A 414 -71.13 -40.61 111.75
CA LEU A 414 -70.34 -41.59 112.49
C LEU A 414 -68.91 -41.11 112.71
N TYR A 415 -68.23 -40.58 111.68
CA TYR A 415 -66.88 -40.02 111.81
C TYR A 415 -66.83 -38.83 112.78
N LYS A 416 -67.85 -37.96 112.75
CA LYS A 416 -67.97 -36.83 113.69
C LYS A 416 -68.11 -37.31 115.13
N LYS A 417 -68.99 -38.28 115.40
CA LYS A 417 -69.15 -38.89 116.73
C LYS A 417 -67.86 -39.56 117.21
N LEU A 418 -67.24 -40.39 116.37
CA LEU A 418 -65.99 -41.08 116.72
C LEU A 418 -64.85 -40.09 117.01
N LYS A 419 -64.81 -38.94 116.33
CA LYS A 419 -63.87 -37.87 116.66
C LYS A 419 -64.21 -37.22 118.01
N GLU A 420 -65.47 -36.90 118.27
CA GLU A 420 -65.92 -36.32 119.55
C GLU A 420 -65.65 -37.26 120.73
N GLU A 421 -65.82 -38.57 120.54
CA GLU A 421 -65.41 -39.62 121.49
C GLU A 421 -63.88 -39.65 121.66
N HIS A 422 -63.10 -39.63 120.58
CA HIS A 422 -61.64 -39.69 120.66
C HIS A 422 -61.02 -38.43 121.30
N ASP A 423 -61.60 -37.25 121.06
CA ASP A 423 -61.20 -36.00 121.71
C ASP A 423 -61.64 -35.99 123.20
N SER A 424 -62.80 -36.57 123.54
CA SER A 424 -63.21 -36.79 124.94
C SER A 424 -62.27 -37.76 125.70
N PHE A 425 -61.84 -38.85 125.05
CA PHE A 425 -60.84 -39.76 125.62
C PHE A 425 -59.47 -39.09 125.78
N ARG A 426 -59.08 -38.19 124.87
CA ARG A 426 -57.87 -37.36 124.97
C ARG A 426 -57.94 -36.45 126.19
N ASP A 427 -59.00 -35.66 126.30
CA ASP A 427 -59.29 -34.77 127.43
C ASP A 427 -59.30 -35.49 128.80
N LEU A 428 -59.76 -36.75 128.85
CA LEU A 428 -59.73 -37.57 130.05
C LEU A 428 -58.33 -38.11 130.35
N ALA A 429 -57.58 -38.54 129.32
CA ALA A 429 -56.21 -38.99 129.46
C ALA A 429 -55.28 -37.85 129.92
N ASP A 430 -55.41 -36.66 129.33
CA ASP A 430 -54.59 -35.50 129.68
C ASP A 430 -54.87 -35.02 131.12
N LYS A 431 -56.13 -35.07 131.59
CA LYS A 431 -56.47 -34.83 133.00
C LYS A 431 -55.87 -35.88 133.94
N LEU A 432 -55.92 -37.16 133.55
CA LEU A 432 -55.28 -38.24 134.30
C LEU A 432 -53.76 -38.08 134.35
N ILE A 433 -53.12 -37.67 133.24
CA ILE A 433 -51.69 -37.34 133.18
C ILE A 433 -51.40 -36.16 134.10
N GLU A 434 -52.17 -35.06 134.04
CA GLU A 434 -52.01 -33.93 134.95
C GLU A 434 -52.15 -34.31 136.43
N GLU A 435 -53.11 -35.17 136.80
CA GLU A 435 -53.24 -35.68 138.18
C GLU A 435 -52.05 -36.56 138.58
N LYS A 436 -51.59 -37.43 137.67
CA LYS A 436 -50.39 -38.26 137.91
C LYS A 436 -49.11 -37.43 137.95
N ASP A 437 -48.97 -36.36 137.19
CA ASP A 437 -47.80 -35.48 137.21
C ASP A 437 -47.80 -34.58 138.46
N LYS A 438 -48.98 -34.17 138.97
CA LYS A 438 -49.09 -33.50 140.28
C LYS A 438 -48.73 -34.45 141.42
N GLU A 439 -49.16 -35.71 141.35
CA GLU A 439 -48.80 -36.73 142.34
C GLU A 439 -47.33 -37.15 142.22
N ILE A 440 -46.79 -37.30 141.02
CA ILE A 440 -45.36 -37.53 140.74
C ILE A 440 -44.54 -36.34 141.23
N SER A 441 -45.03 -35.10 141.12
CA SER A 441 -44.35 -33.91 141.65
C SER A 441 -44.27 -33.95 143.18
N ARG A 442 -45.37 -34.26 143.87
CA ARG A 442 -45.36 -34.52 145.33
C ARG A 442 -44.38 -35.64 145.67
N LEU A 443 -44.52 -36.79 145.03
CA LEU A 443 -43.68 -37.96 145.26
C LEU A 443 -42.21 -37.66 144.93
N ILE A 444 -41.88 -36.79 143.97
CA ILE A 444 -40.50 -36.38 143.69
C ILE A 444 -39.96 -35.45 144.78
N ASP A 445 -40.75 -34.53 145.32
CA ASP A 445 -40.30 -33.68 146.43
C ASP A 445 -40.19 -34.44 147.75
N ASP A 446 -41.11 -35.37 148.02
CA ASP A 446 -40.98 -36.35 149.10
C ASP A 446 -39.78 -37.28 148.87
N ASN A 447 -39.54 -37.74 147.63
CA ASN A 447 -38.36 -38.54 147.30
C ASN A 447 -37.05 -37.72 147.34
N LYS A 448 -37.07 -36.38 147.16
CA LYS A 448 -35.92 -35.50 147.46
C LYS A 448 -35.68 -35.41 148.96
N ASN A 449 -36.73 -35.28 149.77
CA ASN A 449 -36.64 -35.25 151.23
C ASN A 449 -36.15 -36.61 151.79
N LEU A 450 -36.60 -37.71 151.19
CA LEU A 450 -36.15 -39.07 151.50
C LEU A 450 -34.74 -39.35 150.95
N ARG A 451 -34.35 -38.87 149.77
CA ARG A 451 -32.97 -39.01 149.25
C ARG A 451 -31.95 -38.23 150.07
N LYS A 452 -32.30 -37.04 150.57
CA LYS A 452 -31.53 -36.32 151.61
C LYS A 452 -31.40 -37.13 152.91
N SER A 453 -32.22 -38.15 153.11
CA SER A 453 -32.21 -39.06 154.26
C SER A 453 -31.63 -40.45 153.91
N LEU A 454 -31.22 -40.70 152.66
CA LEU A 454 -30.83 -42.02 152.13
C LEU A 454 -29.50 -42.00 151.37
N GLU A 455 -28.59 -41.08 151.71
CA GLU A 455 -27.24 -41.00 151.14
C GLU A 455 -26.27 -42.03 151.78
N LEU A 456 -26.78 -43.22 152.13
CA LEU A 456 -26.02 -44.33 152.72
C LEU A 456 -26.33 -45.69 152.07
N ARG A 457 -25.46 -46.04 151.11
CA ARG A 457 -25.19 -47.38 150.56
C ARG A 457 -26.24 -47.98 149.58
N PRO A 458 -25.82 -48.59 148.45
CA PRO A 458 -26.71 -49.09 147.39
C PRO A 458 -26.75 -50.63 147.32
N LEU A 459 -27.45 -51.19 146.31
CA LEU A 459 -26.89 -51.97 145.18
C LEU A 459 -27.92 -53.00 144.63
N ASN A 460 -27.79 -53.35 143.33
CA ASN A 460 -28.35 -54.54 142.66
C ASN A 460 -29.89 -54.63 142.55
N GLU A 461 -30.55 -55.28 141.60
CA GLU A 461 -30.35 -55.91 140.27
C GLU A 461 -31.79 -56.41 139.88
N GLN A 462 -32.19 -57.01 138.75
CA GLN A 462 -31.52 -57.70 137.63
C GLN A 462 -32.52 -57.88 136.43
N ASN A 463 -32.02 -58.36 135.27
CA ASN A 463 -32.67 -59.30 134.31
C ASN A 463 -33.66 -58.88 133.17
N TYR A 464 -33.16 -59.09 131.93
CA TYR A 464 -33.69 -59.96 130.83
C TYR A 464 -35.00 -59.60 130.05
N SER A 465 -35.17 -59.94 128.75
CA SER A 465 -34.28 -60.58 127.73
C SER A 465 -34.87 -60.61 126.29
N TYR A 466 -34.04 -60.35 125.24
CA TYR A 466 -34.04 -60.92 123.84
C TYR A 466 -35.37 -60.84 123.00
N THR A 467 -35.56 -61.13 121.69
CA THR A 467 -34.81 -61.59 120.46
C THR A 467 -35.64 -61.09 119.24
N ALA A 468 -35.22 -60.73 118.00
CA ALA A 468 -34.02 -60.81 117.14
C ALA A 468 -33.94 -61.96 116.09
N GLY A 469 -34.12 -61.64 114.78
CA GLY A 469 -33.90 -62.54 113.60
C GLY A 469 -34.51 -62.02 112.27
N THR A 470 -33.76 -61.77 111.18
CA THR A 470 -33.33 -62.65 110.04
C THR A 470 -34.38 -62.88 108.92
N LYS A 471 -34.11 -63.06 107.60
CA LYS A 471 -32.93 -63.62 106.85
C LYS A 471 -33.00 -63.40 105.29
N ALA A 472 -31.83 -63.44 104.59
CA ALA A 472 -31.49 -63.89 103.19
C ALA A 472 -32.28 -63.43 101.90
N VAL A 473 -31.77 -63.26 100.64
CA VAL A 473 -30.52 -63.61 99.84
C VAL A 473 -30.55 -65.02 99.17
N PRO A 474 -30.10 -65.30 97.89
CA PRO A 474 -29.29 -64.55 96.88
C PRO A 474 -30.06 -64.02 95.62
N VAL A 475 -29.71 -64.07 94.30
CA VAL A 475 -29.14 -65.09 93.32
C VAL A 475 -28.21 -64.41 92.23
N THR A 476 -27.88 -65.05 91.08
CA THR A 476 -26.83 -64.72 90.04
C THR A 476 -27.31 -64.53 88.58
N PHE A 477 -26.48 -63.94 87.68
CA PHE A 477 -26.23 -64.43 86.30
C PHE A 477 -24.89 -63.91 85.70
N ALA A 478 -24.40 -64.46 84.57
CA ALA A 478 -23.09 -64.13 83.97
C ALA A 478 -22.99 -64.32 82.42
N THR A 479 -21.91 -63.76 81.83
CA THR A 479 -21.27 -64.05 80.52
C THR A 479 -22.05 -63.94 79.19
N PHE A 480 -21.81 -62.84 78.44
CA PHE A 480 -21.64 -62.67 76.98
C PHE A 480 -21.18 -61.19 76.79
N GLN A 481 -20.37 -60.72 75.83
CA GLN A 481 -19.90 -61.22 74.52
C GLN A 481 -18.36 -61.10 74.38
N LYS A 482 -17.78 -61.62 73.28
CA LYS A 482 -16.35 -61.49 72.93
C LYS A 482 -16.15 -61.48 71.41
N GLN A 483 -16.40 -60.37 70.72
CA GLN A 483 -16.17 -60.30 69.26
C GLN A 483 -15.79 -58.93 68.65
N ASP A 484 -16.09 -57.80 69.30
CA ASP A 484 -15.95 -56.47 68.66
C ASP A 484 -14.51 -55.93 68.56
N ALA A 485 -13.59 -56.44 69.39
CA ALA A 485 -12.21 -55.94 69.47
C ALA A 485 -11.39 -56.07 68.17
N ALA A 486 -11.79 -56.95 67.24
CA ALA A 486 -11.12 -57.08 65.94
C ALA A 486 -11.58 -56.02 64.94
N TYR A 487 -12.89 -55.77 64.82
CA TYR A 487 -13.46 -54.90 63.80
C TYR A 487 -13.08 -53.43 63.99
N SER A 488 -12.98 -52.95 65.24
CA SER A 488 -12.47 -51.60 65.51
C SER A 488 -11.00 -51.42 65.10
N SER A 489 -10.17 -52.47 65.24
CA SER A 489 -8.76 -52.43 64.83
C SER A 489 -8.62 -52.40 63.32
N THR A 490 -9.39 -53.22 62.59
CA THR A 490 -9.35 -53.24 61.12
C THR A 490 -9.89 -51.93 60.54
N SER A 491 -11.02 -51.42 61.03
CA SER A 491 -11.61 -50.18 60.53
C SER A 491 -10.71 -48.96 60.77
N ALA A 492 -9.99 -48.90 61.90
CA ALA A 492 -8.99 -47.86 62.13
C ALA A 492 -7.82 -47.93 61.14
N ALA A 493 -7.33 -49.15 60.83
CA ALA A 493 -6.28 -49.36 59.84
C ALA A 493 -6.75 -48.99 58.42
N GLU A 494 -7.97 -49.36 58.04
CA GLU A 494 -8.59 -48.99 56.75
C GLU A 494 -8.73 -47.47 56.60
N GLN A 495 -9.19 -46.77 57.63
CA GLN A 495 -9.25 -45.30 57.64
C GLN A 495 -7.86 -44.68 57.49
N GLN A 496 -6.84 -45.22 58.15
CA GLN A 496 -5.47 -44.73 58.04
C GLN A 496 -4.86 -44.99 56.65
N ILE A 497 -5.16 -46.14 56.03
CA ILE A 497 -4.79 -46.45 54.63
C ILE A 497 -5.46 -45.46 53.67
N LEU A 498 -6.75 -45.15 53.83
CA LEU A 498 -7.47 -44.18 52.99
C LEU A 498 -6.90 -42.76 53.11
N ILE A 499 -6.49 -42.33 54.31
CA ILE A 499 -5.83 -41.04 54.52
C ILE A 499 -4.47 -41.00 53.82
N LEU A 500 -3.66 -42.05 53.97
CA LEU A 500 -2.35 -42.14 53.32
C LEU A 500 -2.47 -42.21 51.79
N ALA A 501 -3.43 -42.97 51.26
CA ALA A 501 -3.72 -43.03 49.83
C ALA A 501 -4.15 -41.67 49.26
N ARG A 502 -4.98 -40.91 50.00
CA ARG A 502 -5.35 -39.55 49.61
C ARG A 502 -4.15 -38.60 49.60
N GLN A 503 -3.30 -38.64 50.63
CA GLN A 503 -2.07 -37.84 50.68
C GLN A 503 -1.05 -38.24 49.60
N GLN A 504 -1.03 -39.51 49.21
CA GLN A 504 -0.20 -40.00 48.10
C GLN A 504 -0.71 -39.44 46.77
N ALA A 505 -2.01 -39.58 46.50
CA ALA A 505 -2.63 -39.04 45.28
C ALA A 505 -2.46 -37.52 45.15
N GLN A 506 -2.58 -36.76 46.25
CA GLN A 506 -2.33 -35.31 46.22
C GLN A 506 -0.88 -34.97 45.88
N ARG A 507 0.10 -35.66 46.46
CA ARG A 507 1.53 -35.46 46.13
C ARG A 507 1.87 -35.91 44.71
N GLU A 508 1.23 -36.96 44.21
CA GLU A 508 1.37 -37.41 42.81
C GLU A 508 0.73 -36.42 41.83
N GLU A 509 -0.40 -35.79 42.18
CA GLU A 509 -1.01 -34.73 41.39
C GLU A 509 -0.17 -33.45 41.37
N GLU A 510 0.35 -33.00 42.51
CA GLU A 510 1.29 -31.86 42.60
C GLU A 510 2.56 -32.12 41.77
N LEU A 511 3.12 -33.33 41.85
CA LEU A 511 4.25 -33.75 41.01
C LEU A 511 3.88 -33.74 39.52
N ALA A 512 2.73 -34.30 39.13
CA ALA A 512 2.29 -34.31 37.73
C ALA A 512 2.00 -32.89 37.19
N GLN A 513 1.47 -31.98 38.02
CA GLN A 513 1.29 -30.57 37.66
C GLN A 513 2.66 -29.89 37.45
N SER A 514 3.61 -30.08 38.36
CA SER A 514 4.97 -29.52 38.20
C SER A 514 5.70 -30.05 36.96
N GLN A 515 5.57 -31.36 36.66
CA GLN A 515 6.16 -31.99 35.48
C GLN A 515 5.58 -31.43 34.18
N ARG A 516 4.26 -31.22 34.11
CA ARG A 516 3.61 -30.55 32.96
C ARG A 516 4.10 -29.13 32.78
N HIS A 517 4.27 -28.37 33.87
CA HIS A 517 4.76 -26.99 33.80
C HIS A 517 6.24 -26.94 33.34
N ILE A 518 7.08 -27.86 33.82
CA ILE A 518 8.48 -27.99 33.36
C ILE A 518 8.54 -28.30 31.86
N LEU A 519 7.72 -29.24 31.37
CA LEU A 519 7.67 -29.58 29.95
C LEU A 519 7.21 -28.39 29.08
N ALA A 520 6.18 -27.66 29.52
CA ALA A 520 5.71 -26.47 28.80
C ALA A 520 6.78 -25.36 28.75
N LEU A 521 7.50 -25.12 29.85
CA LEU A 521 8.62 -24.17 29.87
C LEU A 521 9.81 -24.65 29.03
N GLN A 522 10.03 -25.95 28.89
CA GLN A 522 11.06 -26.51 27.99
C GLN A 522 10.69 -26.28 26.52
N GLU A 523 9.43 -26.53 26.15
CA GLU A 523 8.91 -26.25 24.80
C GLU A 523 8.97 -24.75 24.45
N GLU A 524 8.62 -23.87 25.40
CA GLU A 524 8.75 -22.40 25.27
C GLU A 524 10.22 -21.96 25.11
N ILE A 525 11.16 -22.55 25.86
CA ILE A 525 12.59 -22.27 25.71
C ILE A 525 13.11 -22.76 24.36
N GLU A 526 12.72 -23.94 23.89
CA GLU A 526 13.08 -24.44 22.56
C GLU A 526 12.48 -23.59 21.43
N GLU A 527 11.29 -23.00 21.63
CA GLU A 527 10.68 -22.02 20.73
C GLU A 527 11.49 -20.72 20.67
N LEU A 528 11.75 -20.10 21.83
CA LEU A 528 12.54 -18.88 21.93
C LEU A 528 13.98 -19.06 21.40
N GLU A 529 14.58 -20.25 21.57
CA GLU A 529 15.85 -20.58 20.93
C GLU A 529 15.75 -20.68 19.40
N ARG A 530 14.68 -21.28 18.85
CA ARG A 530 14.42 -21.33 17.40
C ARG A 530 14.23 -19.93 16.83
N GLU A 531 13.44 -19.08 17.47
CA GLU A 531 13.23 -17.69 17.08
C GLU A 531 14.52 -16.86 17.16
N ASN A 532 15.28 -16.96 18.26
CA ASN A 532 16.53 -16.23 18.44
C ASN A 532 17.60 -16.64 17.40
N ARG A 533 17.69 -17.93 17.05
CA ARG A 533 18.53 -18.41 15.95
C ARG A 533 18.09 -17.82 14.60
N LEU A 534 16.79 -17.72 14.33
CA LEU A 534 16.25 -17.12 13.10
C LEU A 534 16.50 -15.60 13.06
N HIS A 535 16.24 -14.88 14.15
CA HIS A 535 16.53 -13.45 14.26
C HIS A 535 18.04 -13.16 14.13
N SER A 536 18.91 -14.00 14.68
CA SER A 536 20.36 -13.90 14.48
C SER A 536 20.77 -14.04 13.00
N GLN A 537 20.11 -14.92 12.25
CA GLN A 537 20.33 -15.07 10.80
C GLN A 537 19.79 -13.86 10.01
N GLN A 538 18.60 -13.37 10.35
CA GLN A 538 18.01 -12.16 9.77
C GLN A 538 18.88 -10.92 10.04
N GLU A 539 19.37 -10.75 11.27
CA GLU A 539 20.23 -9.64 11.65
C GLU A 539 21.59 -9.71 10.93
N ALA A 540 22.17 -10.91 10.77
CA ALA A 540 23.38 -11.12 9.98
C ALA A 540 23.18 -10.76 8.50
N MET A 541 22.06 -11.18 7.90
CA MET A 541 21.68 -10.84 6.52
C MET A 541 21.51 -9.32 6.36
N LEU A 542 20.73 -8.68 7.24
CA LEU A 542 20.48 -7.23 7.21
C LEU A 542 21.76 -6.41 7.47
N LYS A 543 22.68 -6.90 8.31
CA LYS A 543 24.00 -6.28 8.52
C LYS A 543 24.86 -6.35 7.26
N GLU A 544 24.85 -7.45 6.52
CA GLU A 544 25.63 -7.54 5.28
C GLU A 544 24.97 -6.80 4.11
N GLU A 545 23.64 -6.74 4.03
CA GLU A 545 22.94 -5.87 3.08
C GLU A 545 23.15 -4.38 3.37
N PHE A 546 23.16 -3.98 4.64
CA PHE A 546 23.55 -2.63 5.04
C PHE A 546 24.99 -2.32 4.61
N ARG A 547 25.92 -3.27 4.78
CA ARG A 547 27.31 -3.13 4.29
C ARG A 547 27.38 -3.10 2.76
N ASN A 548 26.60 -3.90 2.03
CA ASN A 548 26.51 -3.85 0.56
C ASN A 548 26.05 -2.45 0.10
N MET A 549 25.00 -1.90 0.72
CA MET A 549 24.49 -0.56 0.46
C MET A 549 25.48 0.56 0.85
N GLU A 550 26.21 0.40 1.95
CA GLU A 550 27.25 1.35 2.35
C GLU A 550 28.44 1.31 1.37
N ARG A 551 28.83 0.12 0.91
CA ARG A 551 29.87 -0.09 -0.11
C ARG A 551 29.43 0.48 -1.47
N SER A 552 28.17 0.29 -1.91
CA SER A 552 27.68 0.86 -3.18
C SER A 552 27.62 2.39 -3.16
N LYS A 553 27.02 2.99 -2.12
CA LYS A 553 26.95 4.44 -1.95
C LYS A 553 28.34 5.11 -1.90
N LYS A 554 29.34 4.42 -1.35
CA LYS A 554 30.74 4.90 -1.39
C LYS A 554 31.38 4.78 -2.78
N ARG A 555 31.04 3.75 -3.57
CA ARG A 555 31.49 3.60 -4.98
C ARG A 555 30.93 4.72 -5.88
N GLU A 556 29.69 5.17 -5.65
CA GLU A 556 29.08 6.29 -6.38
C GLU A 556 29.83 7.62 -6.24
N GLY A 557 30.51 7.83 -5.10
CA GLY A 557 31.32 9.03 -4.82
C GLY A 557 32.75 9.00 -5.36
N VAL A 558 33.15 7.97 -6.11
CA VAL A 558 34.52 7.81 -6.61
C VAL A 558 34.73 8.56 -7.93
N ASP A 559 35.78 9.38 -8.02
CA ASP A 559 36.24 9.89 -9.31
C ASP A 559 36.81 8.74 -10.17
N MET A 560 36.05 8.40 -11.21
CA MET A 560 36.43 7.39 -12.20
C MET A 560 37.69 7.78 -12.99
N THR A 561 38.05 9.07 -13.04
CA THR A 561 39.30 9.56 -13.66
C THR A 561 40.51 9.17 -12.82
N TYR A 562 40.46 9.41 -11.50
CA TYR A 562 41.47 8.94 -10.55
C TYR A 562 41.57 7.41 -10.53
N LEU A 563 40.44 6.70 -10.44
CA LEU A 563 40.43 5.23 -10.47
C LEU A 563 41.04 4.68 -11.77
N LYS A 564 40.68 5.24 -12.93
CA LYS A 564 41.29 4.91 -14.22
C LYS A 564 42.80 5.09 -14.20
N ASN A 565 43.31 6.18 -13.63
CA ASN A 565 44.75 6.45 -13.53
C ASN A 565 45.47 5.48 -12.57
N VAL A 566 44.83 5.06 -11.48
CA VAL A 566 45.36 4.03 -10.56
C VAL A 566 45.41 2.66 -11.25
N ILE A 567 44.35 2.26 -11.96
CA ILE A 567 44.30 1.01 -12.73
C ILE A 567 45.32 1.04 -13.89
N LEU A 568 45.48 2.18 -14.58
CA LEU A 568 46.49 2.34 -15.62
C LEU A 568 47.90 2.12 -15.06
N LYS A 569 48.23 2.70 -13.90
CA LYS A 569 49.50 2.47 -13.22
C LYS A 569 49.67 1.00 -12.81
N LEU A 570 48.65 0.38 -12.23
CA LEU A 570 48.67 -1.04 -11.85
C LEU A 570 49.02 -1.95 -13.04
N LEU A 571 48.45 -1.67 -14.23
CA LEU A 571 48.73 -2.41 -15.46
C LEU A 571 50.08 -2.05 -16.11
N GLN A 572 50.62 -0.86 -15.87
CA GLN A 572 51.90 -0.39 -16.42
C GLN A 572 53.12 -0.80 -15.58
N THR A 573 53.01 -0.81 -14.25
CA THR A 573 54.12 -1.10 -13.33
C THR A 573 54.08 -2.51 -12.75
N GLY A 574 52.89 -3.14 -12.69
CA GLY A 574 52.72 -4.44 -12.01
C GLY A 574 52.81 -4.37 -10.49
N GLU A 575 52.80 -3.17 -9.89
CA GLU A 575 52.93 -2.95 -8.43
C GLU A 575 51.64 -3.32 -7.65
N VAL A 576 51.21 -4.58 -7.75
CA VAL A 576 49.95 -5.05 -7.17
C VAL A 576 49.91 -4.84 -5.66
N GLU A 577 51.00 -5.13 -4.93
CA GLU A 577 51.01 -4.99 -3.46
C GLU A 577 50.84 -3.54 -2.98
N ALA A 578 51.32 -2.55 -3.75
CA ALA A 578 51.21 -1.13 -3.41
C ALA A 578 49.88 -0.51 -3.89
N LEU A 579 49.37 -0.92 -5.05
CA LEU A 579 48.20 -0.30 -5.68
C LEU A 579 46.88 -1.04 -5.42
N LEU A 580 46.89 -2.35 -5.13
CA LEU A 580 45.68 -3.10 -4.76
C LEU A 580 44.98 -2.53 -3.50
N PRO A 581 45.68 -2.12 -2.42
CA PRO A 581 45.02 -1.48 -1.29
C PRO A 581 44.28 -0.18 -1.66
N VAL A 582 44.85 0.60 -2.61
CA VAL A 582 44.22 1.83 -3.11
C VAL A 582 42.99 1.51 -3.96
N VAL A 583 43.09 0.54 -4.88
CA VAL A 583 41.94 0.08 -5.69
C VAL A 583 40.82 -0.48 -4.80
N ALA A 584 41.16 -1.31 -3.82
CA ALA A 584 40.20 -1.90 -2.88
C ALA A 584 39.55 -0.86 -1.95
N MET A 585 40.27 0.21 -1.59
CA MET A 585 39.71 1.34 -0.85
C MET A 585 38.75 2.18 -1.71
N LEU A 586 39.09 2.45 -2.97
CA LEU A 586 38.21 3.18 -3.90
C LEU A 586 36.95 2.36 -4.22
N LEU A 587 37.13 1.11 -4.67
CA LEU A 587 36.04 0.21 -5.04
C LEU A 587 35.36 -0.46 -3.85
N GLN A 588 35.76 -0.18 -2.61
CA GLN A 588 35.17 -0.73 -1.39
C GLN A 588 35.00 -2.25 -1.48
N PHE A 589 36.12 -2.97 -1.60
CA PHE A 589 36.14 -4.42 -1.61
C PHE A 589 35.77 -5.01 -0.24
N SER A 590 35.08 -6.15 -0.22
CA SER A 590 34.92 -6.97 0.97
C SER A 590 36.26 -7.62 1.39
N PRO A 591 36.38 -8.11 2.63
CA PRO A 591 37.56 -8.88 3.05
C PRO A 591 37.85 -10.08 2.14
N ASP A 592 36.80 -10.75 1.66
CA ASP A 592 36.91 -11.90 0.77
C ASP A 592 37.37 -11.51 -0.64
N GLU A 593 36.88 -10.39 -1.17
CA GLU A 593 37.32 -9.82 -2.45
C GLU A 593 38.81 -9.43 -2.39
N MET A 594 39.23 -8.76 -1.31
CA MET A 594 40.64 -8.47 -1.03
C MET A 594 41.50 -9.74 -0.97
N GLN A 595 41.07 -10.76 -0.21
CA GLN A 595 41.80 -12.03 -0.10
C GLN A 595 41.90 -12.75 -1.46
N LYS A 596 40.83 -12.80 -2.25
CA LYS A 596 40.85 -13.38 -3.61
C LYS A 596 41.86 -12.66 -4.51
N CYS A 597 41.91 -11.33 -4.48
CA CYS A 597 42.91 -10.58 -5.25
C CYS A 597 44.36 -10.84 -4.78
N GLN A 598 44.60 -10.91 -3.47
CA GLN A 598 45.93 -11.22 -2.92
C GLN A 598 46.39 -12.67 -3.17
N GLN A 599 45.46 -13.63 -3.19
CA GLN A 599 45.73 -15.01 -3.58
C GLN A 599 46.05 -15.10 -5.08
N ALA A 600 45.26 -14.41 -5.92
CA ALA A 600 45.47 -14.38 -7.37
C ALA A 600 46.83 -13.77 -7.75
N SER A 601 47.26 -12.67 -7.12
CA SER A 601 48.58 -12.07 -7.38
C SER A 601 49.73 -12.99 -6.98
N ARG A 602 49.68 -13.57 -5.77
CA ARG A 602 50.71 -14.52 -5.28
C ARG A 602 50.82 -15.75 -6.18
N SER A 603 49.69 -16.32 -6.60
CA SER A 603 49.67 -17.46 -7.54
C SER A 603 50.27 -17.16 -8.92
N SER A 604 50.45 -15.87 -9.28
CA SER A 604 51.14 -15.43 -10.50
C SER A 604 52.62 -15.08 -10.27
N THR A 605 53.12 -15.18 -9.04
CA THR A 605 54.50 -14.84 -8.66
C THR A 605 55.36 -16.08 -8.41
N ASP A 606 54.75 -17.21 -7.99
CA ASP A 606 55.42 -18.49 -7.74
C ASP A 606 55.80 -19.27 -9.03
N VAL A 607 56.66 -18.67 -9.86
CA VAL A 607 57.42 -19.39 -10.90
C VAL A 607 58.92 -19.21 -10.60
N PRO A 608 59.68 -20.29 -10.38
CA PRO A 608 61.05 -20.18 -9.88
C PRO A 608 62.01 -19.61 -10.95
N PRO A 609 62.97 -18.75 -10.56
CA PRO A 609 63.89 -18.13 -11.51
C PRO A 609 64.94 -19.13 -12.01
N SER A 610 64.92 -19.40 -13.32
CA SER A 610 66.04 -20.03 -14.05
C SER A 610 66.87 -18.93 -14.72
N PRO A 611 68.21 -18.99 -14.71
CA PRO A 611 69.05 -17.83 -15.01
C PRO A 611 69.29 -17.58 -16.51
N ALA A 612 69.65 -16.31 -16.79
CA ALA A 612 70.29 -15.80 -18.02
C ALA A 612 69.48 -15.76 -19.33
N SER A 613 68.87 -14.60 -19.59
CA SER A 613 69.10 -13.87 -20.84
C SER A 613 68.65 -12.41 -20.72
N ASP A 614 69.55 -11.45 -20.97
CA ASP A 614 69.19 -10.03 -21.05
C ASP A 614 68.37 -9.74 -22.31
N THR A 615 67.13 -9.30 -22.17
CA THR A 615 66.43 -8.57 -23.24
C THR A 615 65.30 -7.70 -22.67
N SER A 616 65.05 -6.55 -23.30
CA SER A 616 64.12 -5.55 -22.78
C SER A 616 62.66 -5.90 -23.04
N GLY A 617 61.79 -5.65 -22.05
CA GLY A 617 60.34 -5.57 -22.24
C GLY A 617 59.55 -6.88 -22.13
N SER A 618 59.36 -7.38 -20.90
CA SER A 618 58.30 -8.37 -20.61
C SER A 618 57.12 -7.68 -19.90
N GLY A 619 56.13 -7.25 -20.69
CA GLY A 619 54.86 -6.77 -20.13
C GLY A 619 54.02 -7.94 -19.62
N PHE A 620 53.54 -7.88 -18.37
CA PHE A 620 52.72 -8.94 -17.76
C PHE A 620 51.40 -9.15 -18.52
N SER A 621 51.38 -10.14 -19.42
CA SER A 621 50.24 -10.42 -20.30
C SER A 621 49.12 -11.16 -19.58
N LEU A 622 48.34 -10.42 -18.79
CA LEU A 622 47.08 -10.90 -18.20
C LEU A 622 46.01 -11.30 -19.24
N PHE A 623 46.22 -10.93 -20.51
CA PHE A 623 45.29 -11.23 -21.62
C PHE A 623 45.28 -12.69 -22.05
N HIS A 624 46.26 -13.51 -21.65
CA HIS A 624 46.37 -14.91 -22.11
C HIS A 624 45.23 -15.84 -21.63
N ARG A 625 44.30 -15.33 -20.79
CA ARG A 625 43.15 -16.05 -20.23
C ARG A 625 41.83 -15.83 -20.99
N PHE A 626 41.76 -14.87 -21.91
CA PHE A 626 40.55 -14.57 -22.70
C PHE A 626 40.57 -15.27 -24.07
N SER A 627 40.48 -16.60 -24.06
CA SER A 627 40.17 -17.36 -25.28
C SER A 627 38.67 -17.27 -25.56
N PHE A 628 38.26 -16.38 -26.46
CA PHE A 628 36.90 -16.38 -27.01
C PHE A 628 36.69 -17.63 -27.87
N SER A 629 35.50 -18.22 -27.74
CA SER A 629 34.94 -19.29 -28.57
C SER A 629 33.45 -19.04 -28.78
#